data_AF-K2PSH2-F1
#
_entry.id   AF-K2PSH2-F1
#
_cell.length_a   1.000
_cell.length_b   1.000
_cell.length_c   1.000
_cell.angle_alpha   90.00
_cell.angle_beta   90.00
_cell.angle_gamma   90.00
#
_symmetry.space_group_name_H-M   'P 1'
#
loop_
_entity.id
_entity.type
_entity.pdbx_description
1 polymer ?
#
loop_
_entity_poly.entity_id
_entity_poly.type
_entity_poly.pdbx_seq_one_letter_code
_entity_poly.pdbx_strand_id
1 'polypeptide(L)' 'MSFNEAINYLNVHSELIQTPIIVEGDKIQVGYSGDEIRKFIPIIQRRVKLIKY' A
#
# COMPACT_ATOMS: atom_id res chain seq x y z
N MET A 1 1.29 -0.58 -26.04
CA MET A 1 1.14 0.61 -25.19
C MET A 1 2.50 0.91 -24.58
N SER A 2 3.03 2.11 -24.79
CA SER A 2 4.22 2.59 -24.10
C SER A 2 3.92 2.91 -22.64
N PHE A 3 4.96 3.09 -21.83
CA PHE A 3 4.80 3.52 -20.43
C PHE A 3 3.96 4.81 -20.32
N ASN A 4 4.29 5.82 -21.13
CA ASN A 4 3.57 7.09 -21.13
C ASN A 4 2.12 6.95 -21.58
N GLU A 5 1.84 6.11 -22.57
CA GLU A 5 0.47 5.82 -22.99
C GLU A 5 -0.33 5.14 -21.88
N ALA A 6 0.27 4.22 -21.13
CA ALA A 6 -0.37 3.55 -20.00
C ALA A 6 -0.68 4.52 -18.85
N ILE A 7 0.25 5.41 -18.52
CA ILE A 7 0.02 6.46 -17.51
C ILE A 7 -1.11 7.40 -17.95
N ASN A 8 -1.10 7.85 -19.21
CA ASN A 8 -2.16 8.71 -19.73
C ASN A 8 -3.52 8.02 -19.71
N TYR A 9 -3.56 6.72 -20.01
CA TYR A 9 -4.79 5.94 -19.94
C TYR A 9 -5.32 5.79 -18.50
N LEU A 10 -4.46 5.47 -17.54
CA LEU A 10 -4.83 5.35 -16.12
C LEU A 10 -5.27 6.69 -15.50
N ASN A 11 -4.77 7.82 -15.99
CA ASN A 11 -5.21 9.15 -15.56
C ASN A 11 -6.68 9.42 -15.93
N VAL A 12 -7.19 8.83 -17.01
CA VAL A 12 -8.59 8.95 -17.42
C VAL A 12 -9.46 7.89 -16.73
N HIS A 13 -8.91 6.71 -16.49
CA HIS A 13 -9.60 5.53 -15.97
C HIS A 13 -9.10 5.13 -14.57
N SER A 14 -9.21 6.06 -13.61
CA SER A 14 -8.69 5.85 -12.25
C SER A 14 -9.33 4.66 -11.51
N GLU A 15 -10.54 4.26 -11.90
CA GLU A 15 -11.25 3.09 -11.38
C GLU A 15 -10.54 1.75 -11.64
N LEU A 16 -9.63 1.72 -12.61
CA LEU A 16 -8.81 0.55 -12.91
C LEU A 16 -7.65 0.38 -11.92
N ILE A 17 -7.32 1.43 -11.16
CA ILE A 17 -6.27 1.39 -10.16
C ILE A 17 -6.81 0.72 -8.90
N GLN A 18 -6.18 -0.38 -8.48
CA GLN A 18 -6.56 -1.07 -7.25
C GLN A 18 -6.33 -0.15 -6.04
N THR A 19 -7.37 0.01 -5.23
CA THR A 19 -7.35 0.83 -4.00
C THR A 19 -7.52 -0.03 -2.75
N PRO A 20 -7.01 0.40 -1.57
CA PRO A 20 -6.17 1.58 -1.34
C PRO A 20 -4.73 1.39 -1.83
N ILE A 21 -4.03 2.49 -2.12
CA ILE A 21 -2.58 2.52 -2.31
C ILE A 21 -1.96 3.24 -1.11
N ILE A 22 -1.06 2.56 -0.40
CA ILE A 22 -0.35 3.08 0.77
C ILE A 22 1.13 3.17 0.42
N VAL A 23 1.74 4.35 0.59
CA VAL A 23 3.16 4.62 0.31
C VAL A 23 3.81 5.28 1.52
N GLU A 24 4.91 4.71 2.01
CA GLU A 24 5.74 5.27 3.10
C GLU A 24 7.21 4.93 2.84
N GLY A 25 8.02 5.91 2.44
CA GLY A 25 9.43 5.69 2.10
C GLY A 25 9.59 4.71 0.94
N ASP A 26 10.26 3.58 1.20
CA ASP A 26 10.47 2.47 0.27
C ASP A 26 9.35 1.42 0.29
N LYS A 27 8.34 1.58 1.15
CA LYS A 27 7.22 0.65 1.28
C LYS A 27 6.05 1.06 0.41
N ILE A 28 5.53 0.11 -0.34
CA ILE A 28 4.24 0.22 -1.04
C ILE A 28 3.32 -0.94 -0.67
N GLN A 29 2.02 -0.67 -0.61
CA GLN A 29 0.97 -1.67 -0.57
C GLN A 29 -0.18 -1.24 -1.47
N VAL A 30 -0.67 -2.18 -2.27
CA VAL A 30 -1.81 -2.02 -3.17
C VAL A 30 -2.91 -2.98 -2.70
N GLY A 31 -4.09 -2.46 -2.43
CA GLY A 31 -5.16 -3.19 -1.76
C GLY A 31 -4.95 -3.33 -0.25
N TYR A 32 -5.94 -3.94 0.43
CA TYR A 32 -5.85 -4.20 1.86
C TYR A 32 -5.48 -5.67 2.13
N SER A 33 -4.40 -5.85 2.89
CA SER A 33 -4.08 -7.09 3.59
C SER A 33 -3.73 -6.77 5.04
N GLY A 34 -4.44 -7.39 5.98
CA GLY A 34 -4.26 -7.16 7.42
C GLY A 34 -2.90 -7.62 7.95
N ASP A 35 -2.25 -8.54 7.23
CA ASP A 35 -0.91 -9.02 7.56
C ASP A 35 0.18 -8.09 7.02
N GLU A 36 0.08 -7.72 5.75
CA GLU A 36 1.03 -6.84 5.08
C GLU A 36 1.01 -5.43 5.66
N ILE A 37 -0.16 -4.90 6.02
CA ILE A 37 -0.28 -3.50 6.50
C ILE A 37 0.50 -3.25 7.79
N ARG A 38 0.82 -4.31 8.56
CA ARG A 38 1.64 -4.19 9.77
C ARG A 38 3.08 -3.77 9.50
N LYS A 39 3.57 -3.89 8.26
CA LYS A 39 4.91 -3.41 7.86
C LYS A 39 5.04 -1.88 7.94
N PHE A 40 3.93 -1.15 7.88
CA PHE A 40 3.89 0.31 8.06
C PHE A 40 3.95 0.74 9.53
N ILE A 41 3.71 -0.16 10.49
CA ILE A 41 3.85 0.18 11.92
C ILE A 41 5.34 0.34 12.26
N PRO A 42 5.78 1.47 12.84
CA PRO A 42 7.15 1.66 13.32
C PRO A 42 7.61 0.56 14.28
N ILE A 43 8.88 0.17 14.19
CA ILE A 43 9.45 -0.92 14.99
C ILE A 43 9.24 -0.72 16.50
N ILE A 44 9.38 0.52 16.98
CA ILE A 44 9.20 0.89 18.40
C ILE A 44 7.79 0.55 18.90
N GLN A 45 6.78 0.61 18.03
CA GLN A 45 5.38 0.37 18.36
C GLN A 45 4.93 -1.08 18.12
N ARG A 46 5.73 -1.91 17.42
CA ARG A 46 5.36 -3.30 17.08
C ARG A 46 5.26 -4.21 18.30
N ARG A 47 6.02 -3.95 19.36
CA ARG A 47 6.11 -4.83 20.55
C ARG A 47 4.88 -4.81 21.46
N VAL A 48 3.97 -3.84 21.29
CA VAL A 48 2.82 -3.67 22.20
C VAL A 48 1.75 -4.76 22.02
N LYS A 49 1.75 -5.51 20.91
CA LYS A 49 0.77 -6.58 20.65
C LYS A 49 1.17 -7.99 21.09
N LEU A 50 2.39 -8.21 21.58
CA LEU A 50 2.83 -9.54 22.05
C LEU A 50 2.57 -9.78 23.55
N ILE A 51 1.97 -8.83 24.25
CA ILE A 51 1.52 -9.00 25.64
C ILE A 51 -0.01 -8.88 25.67
N LYS A 52 -0.70 -9.97 25.34
CA LYS A 52 -2.11 -10.16 25.71
C LYS A 52 -2.38 -11.66 25.92
N TYR A 53 -2.63 -11.97 27.21
CA TYR A 53 -3.31 -13.13 27.83
C TYR A 53 -2.82 -14.54 27.49
#